data_AF-A0A0G3CER7-F1
#
_entry.id   AF-A0A0G3CER7-F1
#
_cell.length_a   1.000
_cell.length_b   1.000
_cell.length_c   1.000
_cell.angle_alpha   90.00
_cell.angle_beta   90.00
_cell.angle_gamma   90.00
#
_symmetry.space_group_name_H-M   'P 1'
#
loop_
_entity.id
_entity.type
_entity.pdbx_description
1 polymer ?
#
loop_
_entity_poly.entity_id
_entity_poly.type
_entity_poly.pdbx_seq_one_letter_code
_entity_poly.pdbx_strand_id
1 'polypeptide(L)'
;MTVVNVIFQVLKVSGGLSCPNTFNQEGEHMDFKKLFRKDDKAVSPVIGVILMVAITVILAAAIGSSVFSKGAVESAPQANFDIKAAGDEAVKIEHLGGDSVNFATRTTVKAYVNDTEKDTNATDLDVMSVGDIKTLKITDANADSNVNIKIIDNTTNQLICDKNIRF
;
A
#
# COMPACT_ATOMS: atom_id res chain seq x y z
N MET A 1 11.46 5.43 27.49
CA MET A 1 12.18 6.06 28.62
C MET A 1 12.96 7.32 28.22
N THR A 2 13.41 7.45 26.97
CA THR A 2 14.29 8.56 26.51
C THR A 2 13.58 9.91 26.32
N VAL A 3 12.27 9.93 26.03
CA VAL A 3 11.53 11.17 25.71
C VAL A 3 11.23 12.03 26.94
N VAL A 4 11.05 11.42 28.12
CA VAL A 4 10.72 12.13 29.37
C VAL A 4 11.93 12.92 29.90
N ASN A 5 13.15 12.47 29.63
CA ASN A 5 14.38 13.09 30.14
C ASN A 5 14.77 14.36 29.37
N VAL A 6 14.40 14.48 28.10
CA VAL A 6 14.62 15.68 27.27
C VAL A 6 13.73 16.84 27.72
N ILE A 7 12.50 16.54 28.17
CA ILE A 7 11.52 17.54 28.61
C ILE A 7 11.95 18.23 29.92
N PHE A 8 12.68 17.54 30.79
CA PHE A 8 13.10 18.09 32.10
C PHE A 8 14.31 19.05 32.01
N GLN A 9 15.16 18.94 30.98
CA GLN A 9 16.31 19.84 30.82
C GLN A 9 15.92 21.24 30.35
N VAL A 10 14.86 21.38 29.55
CA VAL A 10 14.44 22.68 29.00
C VAL A 10 13.88 23.60 30.10
N LEU A 11 13.33 23.06 31.19
CA LEU A 11 12.74 23.84 32.28
C LEU A 11 13.76 24.52 33.22
N LYS A 12 15.04 24.14 33.19
CA LYS A 12 16.05 24.62 34.16
C LYS A 12 16.83 25.87 33.73
N VAL A 13 16.69 26.32 32.48
CA VAL A 13 17.50 27.41 31.90
C VAL A 13 16.84 28.80 32.05
N SER A 14 15.53 28.88 32.28
CA SER A 14 14.79 30.16 32.20
C SER A 14 14.58 30.90 33.54
N GLY A 15 15.27 30.48 34.60
CA GLY A 15 15.00 30.89 35.98
C GLY A 15 15.69 32.16 36.50
N GLY A 16 16.25 33.03 35.64
CA GLY A 16 16.84 34.27 36.11
C GLY A 16 17.11 35.28 35.02
N LEU A 17 16.41 36.42 35.05
CA LEU A 17 17.01 37.73 35.27
C LEU A 17 15.92 38.81 35.45
N SER A 18 16.23 39.73 36.36
CA SER A 18 15.44 40.79 36.99
C SER A 18 14.91 41.91 36.08
N CYS A 19 13.75 42.49 36.44
CA CYS A 19 13.23 43.83 36.07
C CYS A 19 14.10 44.97 36.71
N PRO A 20 13.97 46.31 36.43
CA PRO A 20 12.73 47.06 36.09
C PRO A 20 12.79 48.40 35.26
N ASN A 21 11.59 48.98 35.03
CA ASN A 21 11.15 50.40 34.85
C ASN A 21 11.47 51.24 33.59
N THR A 22 10.43 51.81 32.93
CA THR A 22 10.01 53.25 33.08
C THR A 22 8.74 53.64 32.26
N PHE A 23 7.84 54.33 32.98
CA PHE A 23 6.82 55.34 32.66
C PHE A 23 6.75 56.02 31.27
N ASN A 24 5.58 56.05 30.60
CA ASN A 24 4.76 57.26 30.33
C ASN A 24 3.43 56.89 29.60
N GLN A 25 2.34 57.58 29.97
CA GLN A 25 0.98 57.52 29.41
C GLN A 25 0.90 58.41 28.15
N GLU A 26 0.07 58.07 27.15
CA GLU A 26 -0.73 59.01 26.32
C GLU A 26 -1.49 58.31 25.17
N GLY A 27 -2.79 58.62 25.02
CA GLY A 27 -3.55 58.48 23.76
C GLY A 27 -4.54 57.32 23.66
N GLU A 28 -5.81 57.59 23.98
CA GLU A 28 -6.97 56.76 23.59
C GLU A 28 -7.20 56.85 22.08
N HIS A 29 -6.56 55.95 21.33
CA HIS A 29 -7.04 55.48 20.03
C HIS A 29 -7.18 53.96 20.15
N MET A 30 -8.41 53.45 20.11
CA MET A 30 -8.64 52.01 20.04
C MET A 30 -8.24 51.52 18.64
N ASP A 31 -6.95 51.24 18.50
CA ASP A 31 -6.38 50.56 17.34
C ASP A 31 -7.00 49.15 17.22
N PHE A 32 -7.93 48.97 16.28
CA PHE A 32 -8.40 47.64 15.87
C PHE A 32 -7.26 46.70 15.44
N LYS A 33 -6.09 47.26 15.06
CA LYS A 33 -4.85 46.51 14.80
C LYS A 33 -4.22 45.89 16.05
N LYS A 34 -4.54 46.36 17.26
CA LYS A 34 -4.08 45.76 18.53
C LYS A 34 -4.98 44.63 19.01
N LEU A 35 -6.20 44.48 18.47
CA LEU A 35 -7.05 43.31 18.73
C LEU A 35 -6.52 42.08 17.99
N PHE A 36 -6.14 42.22 16.71
CA PHE A 36 -5.48 41.13 15.96
C PHE A 36 -4.03 40.83 16.39
N ARG A 37 -3.44 41.64 17.28
CA ARG A 37 -2.15 41.35 17.94
C ARG A 37 -2.30 40.86 19.39
N LYS A 38 -3.54 40.74 19.89
CA LYS A 38 -3.86 40.20 21.22
C LYS A 38 -4.42 38.76 21.18
N ASP A 39 -4.58 38.20 19.98
CA ASP A 39 -4.84 36.77 19.77
C ASP A 39 -3.56 35.95 19.57
N ASP A 40 -2.39 36.57 19.70
CA ASP A 40 -1.25 35.89 20.31
C ASP A 40 -1.56 35.75 21.81
N LYS A 41 -2.59 34.95 22.14
CA LYS A 41 -2.64 34.31 23.44
C LYS A 41 -1.34 33.53 23.48
N ALA A 42 -0.34 34.12 24.12
CA ALA A 42 0.91 33.48 24.48
C ALA A 42 0.49 32.17 25.15
N VAL A 43 0.51 31.10 24.36
CA VAL A 43 0.25 29.77 24.83
C VAL A 43 1.28 29.61 25.93
N SER A 44 0.82 29.47 27.17
CA SER A 44 1.75 29.30 28.27
C SER A 44 2.66 28.13 27.88
N PRO A 45 3.98 28.19 28.15
CA PRO A 45 4.93 27.18 27.67
C PRO A 45 4.46 25.73 27.93
N VAL A 46 3.66 25.53 28.98
CA VAL A 46 3.05 24.25 29.34
C VAL A 46 1.82 23.90 28.48
N ILE A 47 0.91 24.84 28.24
CA ILE A 47 -0.30 24.58 27.43
C ILE A 47 0.07 24.33 25.96
N GLY A 48 1.09 25.04 25.45
CA GLY A 48 1.61 24.79 24.10
C GLY A 48 2.19 23.38 23.95
N VAL A 49 2.91 22.88 24.96
CA VAL A 49 3.47 21.53 24.95
C VAL A 49 2.35 20.47 25.00
N ILE A 50 1.32 20.67 25.83
CA ILE A 50 0.20 19.72 25.91
C ILE A 50 -0.54 19.64 24.56
N LEU A 51 -0.81 20.78 23.92
CA LEU A 51 -1.49 20.81 22.62
C LEU A 51 -0.66 20.15 21.51
N MET A 52 0.66 20.36 21.51
CA MET A 52 1.56 19.76 20.53
C MET A 52 1.62 18.23 20.68
N VAL A 53 1.70 17.74 21.92
CA VAL A 53 1.72 16.29 22.19
C VAL A 53 0.37 15.65 21.89
N ALA A 54 -0.75 16.31 22.21
CA ALA A 54 -2.08 15.76 21.95
C ALA A 54 -2.33 15.51 20.45
N ILE A 55 -2.01 16.48 19.59
CA ILE A 55 -2.24 16.37 18.14
C ILE A 55 -1.37 15.24 17.55
N THR A 56 -0.11 15.13 17.97
CA THR A 56 0.79 14.09 17.46
C THR A 56 0.35 12.67 17.87
N VAL A 57 -0.17 12.50 19.09
CA VAL A 57 -0.70 11.19 19.55
C VAL A 57 -1.94 10.80 18.75
N ILE A 58 -2.86 11.74 18.48
CA ILE A 58 -4.07 11.49 17.69
C ILE A 58 -3.69 11.08 16.25
N LEU A 59 -2.78 11.82 15.61
CA LEU A 59 -2.34 11.52 14.25
C LEU A 59 -1.61 10.18 14.17
N ALA A 60 -0.72 9.90 15.12
CA ALA A 60 -0.01 8.62 15.17
C ALA A 60 -0.99 7.44 15.33
N ALA A 61 -2.00 7.56 16.19
CA ALA A 61 -3.02 6.54 16.39
C ALA A 61 -3.89 6.33 15.14
N ALA A 62 -4.35 7.42 14.50
CA ALA A 62 -5.20 7.35 13.31
C ALA A 62 -4.49 6.72 12.10
N ILE A 63 -3.21 7.04 11.90
CA ILE A 63 -2.40 6.42 10.85
C ILE A 63 -2.10 4.96 11.20
N GLY A 64 -1.76 4.68 12.47
CA GLY A 64 -1.51 3.32 12.96
C GLY A 64 -2.71 2.38 12.77
N SER A 65 -3.93 2.85 13.05
CA SER A 65 -5.15 2.06 12.84
C SER A 65 -5.47 1.85 11.36
N SER A 66 -5.21 2.85 10.51
CA SER A 66 -5.45 2.75 9.07
C SER A 66 -4.49 1.78 8.38
N VAL A 67 -3.25 1.69 8.88
CA VAL A 67 -2.24 0.73 8.40
C VAL A 67 -2.54 -0.68 8.91
N PHE A 68 -2.95 -0.83 10.17
CA PHE A 68 -3.28 -2.15 10.75
C PHE A 68 -4.61 -2.72 10.23
N SER A 69 -5.57 -1.87 9.87
CA SER A 69 -6.88 -2.29 9.36
C SER A 69 -6.81 -2.90 7.95
N LYS A 70 -5.73 -2.67 7.20
CA LYS A 70 -5.35 -3.55 6.10
C LYS A 70 -4.77 -4.81 6.73
N GLY A 71 -5.64 -5.76 7.06
CA GLY A 71 -5.25 -7.07 7.58
C GLY A 71 -4.14 -7.70 6.74
N ALA A 72 -3.45 -8.68 7.32
CA ALA A 72 -2.29 -9.36 6.76
C ALA A 72 -2.32 -9.35 5.23
N VAL A 73 -1.30 -8.74 4.62
CA VAL A 73 -1.08 -8.82 3.18
C VAL A 73 -0.90 -10.29 2.84
N GLU A 74 -2.00 -10.95 2.49
CA GLU A 74 -1.99 -12.32 2.01
C GLU A 74 -1.05 -12.33 0.83
N SER A 75 0.06 -13.07 0.97
CA SER A 75 1.07 -13.13 -0.08
C SER A 75 0.51 -13.95 -1.23
N ALA A 76 0.91 -13.60 -2.46
CA ALA A 76 0.47 -14.35 -3.63
C ALA A 76 0.96 -15.80 -3.50
N PRO A 77 0.13 -16.80 -3.83
CA PRO A 77 0.54 -18.20 -3.83
C PRO A 77 1.84 -18.36 -4.61
N GLN A 78 2.86 -18.97 -4.00
CA GLN A 78 4.14 -19.21 -4.66
C GLN A 78 4.04 -20.54 -5.41
N ALA A 79 3.47 -20.51 -6.61
CA ALA A 79 3.30 -21.67 -7.46
C ALA A 79 4.14 -21.53 -8.74
N ASN A 80 4.80 -22.61 -9.14
CA ASN A 80 5.58 -22.66 -10.37
C ASN A 80 4.79 -23.41 -11.44
N PHE A 81 4.50 -22.74 -12.55
CA PHE A 81 3.77 -23.31 -13.68
C PHE A 81 4.68 -23.45 -14.90
N ASP A 82 4.60 -24.60 -15.55
CA ASP A 82 5.14 -24.81 -16.88
C ASP A 82 4.02 -24.80 -17.91
N ILE A 83 4.26 -24.11 -19.02
CA ILE A 83 3.25 -23.86 -20.04
C ILE A 83 3.83 -24.32 -21.38
N LYS A 84 3.18 -25.29 -22.02
CA LYS A 84 3.64 -25.95 -23.24
C LYS A 84 2.54 -25.93 -24.30
N ALA A 85 2.88 -25.65 -25.55
CA ALA A 85 1.95 -25.78 -26.67
C ALA A 85 1.51 -27.25 -26.81
N ALA A 86 0.22 -27.47 -27.09
CA ALA A 86 -0.44 -28.77 -27.08
C ALA A 86 -1.32 -28.98 -28.32
N GLY A 87 -0.83 -28.55 -29.48
CA GLY A 87 -1.55 -28.57 -30.77
C GLY A 87 -1.91 -27.16 -31.24
N ASP A 88 -2.58 -27.06 -32.38
CA ASP A 88 -3.13 -25.80 -32.87
C ASP A 88 -4.24 -25.35 -31.90
N GLU A 89 -4.13 -24.16 -31.32
CA GLU A 89 -5.10 -23.57 -30.39
C GLU A 89 -5.16 -24.11 -28.95
N ALA A 90 -4.30 -25.05 -28.56
CA ALA A 90 -4.32 -25.63 -27.21
C ALA A 90 -2.98 -25.50 -26.49
N VAL A 91 -3.06 -25.24 -25.18
CA VAL A 91 -1.89 -25.11 -24.30
C VAL A 91 -2.06 -25.95 -23.06
N LYS A 92 -1.04 -26.70 -22.71
CA LYS A 92 -0.95 -27.45 -21.46
C LYS A 92 -0.27 -26.61 -20.40
N ILE A 93 -0.94 -26.44 -19.26
CA ILE A 93 -0.40 -25.87 -18.04
C ILE A 93 -0.16 -27.02 -17.07
N GLU A 94 1.07 -27.09 -16.57
CA GLU A 94 1.55 -28.09 -15.61
C GLU A 94 1.99 -27.38 -14.34
N HIS A 95 1.52 -27.84 -13.18
CA HIS A 95 1.96 -27.32 -11.88
C HIS A 95 3.21 -28.08 -11.42
N LEU A 96 4.37 -27.43 -11.46
CA LEU A 96 5.66 -28.04 -11.15
C LEU A 96 5.97 -28.08 -9.65
N GLY A 97 5.30 -27.27 -8.82
CA GLY A 97 5.60 -27.17 -7.40
C GLY A 97 5.14 -25.88 -6.75
N GLY A 98 5.06 -25.90 -5.42
CA GLY A 98 4.60 -24.76 -4.62
C GLY A 98 3.16 -24.94 -4.13
N ASP A 99 2.49 -23.81 -3.89
CA ASP A 99 1.14 -23.79 -3.32
C ASP A 99 0.07 -24.21 -4.35
N SER A 100 -1.01 -24.87 -3.89
CA SER A 100 -2.17 -25.14 -4.75
C SER A 100 -2.87 -23.83 -5.12
N VAL A 101 -3.22 -23.66 -6.40
CA VAL A 101 -3.82 -22.43 -6.92
C VAL A 101 -5.23 -22.72 -7.42
N ASN A 102 -6.17 -21.86 -7.03
CA ASN A 102 -7.56 -21.92 -7.47
C ASN A 102 -7.80 -20.87 -8.56
N PHE A 103 -8.01 -21.34 -9.80
CA PHE A 103 -8.25 -20.51 -10.98
C PHE A 103 -9.71 -20.08 -11.14
N ALA A 104 -10.63 -20.61 -10.33
CA ALA A 104 -12.05 -20.24 -10.37
C ALA A 104 -12.36 -18.98 -9.56
N THR A 105 -11.61 -18.72 -8.49
CA THR A 105 -11.95 -17.66 -7.51
C THR A 105 -10.82 -16.68 -7.20
N ARG A 106 -9.56 -17.13 -7.25
CA ARG A 106 -8.42 -16.32 -6.79
C ARG A 106 -7.50 -15.86 -7.91
N THR A 107 -7.38 -16.64 -8.97
CA THR A 107 -6.39 -16.41 -10.02
C THR A 107 -7.05 -16.38 -11.39
N THR A 108 -6.60 -15.48 -12.27
CA THR A 108 -7.07 -15.37 -13.65
C THR A 108 -5.91 -15.66 -14.59
N VAL A 109 -6.16 -16.46 -15.61
CA VAL A 109 -5.22 -16.69 -16.71
C VAL A 109 -5.59 -15.75 -17.85
N LYS A 110 -4.60 -15.03 -18.37
CA LYS A 110 -4.73 -14.18 -19.55
C LYS A 110 -3.78 -14.70 -20.63
N ALA A 111 -4.29 -14.92 -21.83
CA ALA A 111 -3.44 -15.15 -22.99
C ALA A 111 -3.42 -13.92 -23.89
N TYR A 112 -2.24 -13.62 -24.43
CA TYR A 112 -2.00 -12.57 -25.40
C TYR A 112 -1.45 -13.20 -26.66
N VAL A 113 -2.15 -13.05 -27.78
CA VAL A 113 -1.70 -13.50 -29.11
C VAL A 113 -1.29 -12.25 -29.87
N ASN A 114 0.00 -12.13 -30.23
CA ASN A 114 0.56 -10.93 -30.88
C ASN A 114 0.11 -9.62 -30.20
N ASP A 115 0.28 -9.55 -28.87
CA ASP A 115 -0.07 -8.41 -28.00
C ASP A 115 -1.57 -8.07 -27.87
N THR A 116 -2.46 -8.87 -28.46
CA THR A 116 -3.92 -8.75 -28.28
C THR A 116 -4.39 -9.74 -27.21
N GLU A 117 -5.08 -9.25 -26.18
CA GLU A 117 -5.71 -10.09 -25.15
C GLU A 117 -6.79 -10.96 -25.79
N LYS A 118 -6.71 -12.27 -25.57
CA LYS A 118 -7.70 -13.25 -26.02
C LYS A 118 -8.31 -13.94 -24.83
N ASP A 119 -9.61 -14.18 -24.94
CA ASP A 119 -10.37 -14.85 -23.91
C ASP A 119 -9.95 -16.33 -23.87
N THR A 120 -9.37 -16.71 -22.74
CA THR A 120 -9.11 -18.10 -22.39
C THR A 120 -10.25 -18.54 -21.49
N ASN A 121 -11.09 -19.47 -21.96
CA ASN A 121 -12.07 -20.12 -21.10
C ASN A 121 -11.34 -20.92 -20.02
N ALA A 122 -11.01 -20.26 -18.91
CA ALA A 122 -10.30 -20.82 -17.77
C ALA A 122 -11.24 -21.61 -16.83
N THR A 123 -12.50 -21.83 -17.24
CA THR A 123 -13.52 -22.57 -16.48
C THR A 123 -13.11 -24.00 -16.16
N ASP A 124 -12.21 -24.59 -16.95
CA ASP A 124 -11.80 -26.00 -16.83
C ASP A 124 -10.57 -26.20 -15.92
N LEU A 125 -9.95 -25.12 -15.42
CA LEU A 125 -8.73 -25.20 -14.61
C LEU A 125 -8.96 -25.50 -13.12
N ASP A 126 -10.15 -25.19 -12.59
CA ASP A 126 -10.54 -25.36 -11.18
C ASP A 126 -9.38 -25.15 -10.17
N VAL A 127 -9.16 -26.10 -9.26
CA VAL A 127 -8.00 -26.12 -8.36
C VAL A 127 -6.90 -26.97 -8.98
N MET A 128 -5.71 -26.40 -9.17
CA MET A 128 -4.52 -27.15 -9.56
C MET A 128 -3.61 -27.33 -8.35
N SER A 129 -3.26 -28.58 -8.06
CA SER A 129 -2.21 -28.97 -7.12
C SER A 129 -0.95 -29.42 -7.86
N VAL A 130 0.14 -29.61 -7.11
CA VAL A 130 1.43 -30.05 -7.66
C VAL A 130 1.28 -31.35 -8.44
N GLY A 131 1.75 -31.35 -9.69
CA GLY A 131 1.69 -32.50 -10.61
C GLY A 131 0.45 -32.53 -11.51
N ASP A 132 -0.52 -31.62 -11.31
CA ASP A 132 -1.69 -31.55 -12.19
C ASP A 132 -1.33 -30.92 -13.54
N ILE A 133 -1.87 -31.51 -14.60
CA ILE A 133 -1.77 -31.02 -15.98
C ILE A 133 -3.16 -30.73 -16.50
N LYS A 134 -3.41 -29.49 -16.91
CA LYS A 134 -4.68 -29.04 -17.49
C LYS A 134 -4.42 -28.42 -18.85
N THR A 135 -5.37 -28.60 -19.77
CA THR A 135 -5.28 -28.01 -21.11
C THR A 135 -6.26 -26.85 -21.22
N LEU A 136 -5.76 -25.70 -21.66
CA LEU A 136 -6.56 -24.53 -22.02
C LEU A 136 -6.63 -24.41 -23.54
N LYS A 137 -7.80 -24.02 -24.02
CA LYS A 137 -7.96 -23.60 -25.41
C LYS A 137 -7.83 -22.08 -25.48
N ILE A 138 -7.10 -21.60 -26.48
CA ILE A 138 -6.91 -20.18 -26.75
C ILE A 138 -7.66 -19.87 -28.03
N THR A 139 -8.71 -19.06 -27.93
CA THR A 139 -9.46 -18.60 -29.09
C THR A 139 -8.53 -17.76 -29.98
N ASP A 140 -8.30 -18.20 -31.22
CA ASP A 140 -7.45 -17.57 -32.26
C ASP A 140 -5.91 -17.74 -32.16
N ALA A 141 -5.39 -18.81 -31.54
CA ALA A 141 -3.95 -19.09 -31.66
C ALA A 141 -3.63 -19.79 -32.99
N ASN A 142 -3.26 -19.00 -34.00
CA ASN A 142 -2.76 -19.53 -35.28
C ASN A 142 -1.37 -20.17 -35.12
N ALA A 143 -1.07 -21.19 -35.93
CA ALA A 143 0.16 -22.01 -35.93
C ALA A 143 1.51 -21.28 -36.19
N ASP A 144 1.53 -19.95 -36.18
CA ASP A 144 2.75 -19.14 -36.35
C ASP A 144 2.71 -17.88 -35.46
N SER A 145 1.79 -17.83 -34.50
CA SER A 145 1.63 -16.71 -33.58
C SER A 145 2.45 -16.90 -32.30
N ASN A 146 3.06 -15.82 -31.84
CA ASN A 146 3.66 -15.78 -30.51
C ASN A 146 2.55 -15.55 -29.50
N VAL A 147 2.41 -16.47 -28.54
CA VAL A 147 1.39 -16.44 -27.51
C VAL A 147 2.04 -16.31 -26.14
N ASN A 148 1.76 -15.20 -25.47
CA ASN A 148 2.21 -14.94 -24.12
C ASN A 148 1.07 -15.27 -23.16
N ILE A 149 1.32 -16.16 -22.20
CA ILE A 149 0.35 -16.56 -21.19
C ILE A 149 0.81 -16.02 -19.84
N LYS A 150 -0.06 -15.23 -19.22
CA LYS A 150 0.13 -14.60 -17.92
C LYS A 150 -0.85 -15.17 -16.92
N ILE A 151 -0.35 -15.67 -15.81
CA ILE A 151 -1.16 -16.11 -14.67
C ILE A 151 -1.08 -15.02 -13.62
N ILE A 152 -2.22 -14.40 -13.29
CA ILE A 152 -2.30 -13.25 -12.39
C ILE A 152 -3.22 -13.60 -11.21
N ASP A 153 -2.76 -13.36 -9.99
CA ASP A 153 -3.60 -13.45 -8.80
C ASP A 153 -4.44 -12.19 -8.62
N ASN A 154 -5.76 -12.32 -8.49
CA ASN A 154 -6.68 -11.19 -8.36
C ASN A 154 -6.60 -10.55 -6.97
N THR A 155 -6.29 -11.34 -5.94
CA THR A 155 -6.22 -10.85 -4.54
C THR A 155 -5.04 -9.90 -4.34
N THR A 156 -3.90 -10.24 -4.94
CA THR A 156 -2.63 -9.53 -4.75
C THR A 156 -2.21 -8.70 -5.96
N ASN A 157 -2.88 -8.87 -7.11
CA ASN A 157 -2.49 -8.33 -8.42
C ASN A 157 -1.04 -8.67 -8.82
N GLN A 158 -0.50 -9.76 -8.29
CA GLN A 158 0.84 -10.22 -8.60
C GLN A 158 0.80 -11.20 -9.78
N LEU A 159 1.80 -11.07 -10.65
CA LEU A 159 2.05 -12.01 -11.74
C LEU A 159 2.77 -13.23 -11.19
N ILE A 160 2.15 -14.40 -11.30
CA ILE A 160 2.70 -15.67 -10.83
C ILE A 160 3.58 -16.31 -11.90
N CYS A 161 3.14 -16.27 -13.16
CA CYS A 161 3.86 -16.86 -14.29
C CYS A 161 3.65 -16.00 -15.54
N ASP A 162 4.72 -15.82 -16.31
CA ASP A 162 4.71 -15.27 -17.66
C ASP A 162 5.52 -16.23 -18.52
N LYS A 163 4.87 -16.82 -19.51
CA LYS A 163 5.54 -17.65 -20.50
C LYS A 163 5.11 -17.28 -21.91
N ASN A 164 6.10 -16.99 -22.74
CA ASN A 164 5.92 -16.86 -24.16
C ASN A 164 6.17 -18.22 -24.82
N ILE A 165 5.16 -18.70 -25.53
CA ILE A 165 5.23 -19.89 -26.38
C ILE A 165 4.98 -19.47 -27.82
N ARG A 166 5.72 -20.07 -28.73
CA ARG A 166 5.44 -19.97 -30.16
C ARG A 166 4.76 -21.26 -30.58
N PHE A 167 3.60 -21.14 -31.21
CA PHE A 167 2.96 -22.26 -31.90
C PHE A 167 3.71 -22.56 -33.20
#